data_AF-A0A9P0K712-F1
#
_entry.id   AF-A0A9P0K712-F1
#
_cell.length_a   1.000
_cell.length_b   1.000
_cell.length_c   1.000
_cell.angle_alpha   90.00
_cell.angle_beta   90.00
_cell.angle_gamma   90.00
#
_symmetry.space_group_name_H-M   'P 1'
#
loop_
_entity.id
_entity.type
_entity.pdbx_description
1 polymer ?
#
loop_
_entity_poly.entity_id
_entity_poly.type
_entity_poly.pdbx_seq_one_letter_code
_entity_poly.pdbx_strand_id
1 'polypeptide(L)'
;MHPFTVQTDSSQVALRLSFKKPFIGGMSNSTITHVELDVDKDCYWKLDVITPALSVFGEYEIDGKLMMFELNGHGRCNITTSDMVHHQTMKCRRYKKNGKTHLKILSYHIEATPAKVHYDLEKLVPQSEELTAAILQTFNGPEESLMIYKEVGPAMMHVMSEKQKKIINRVFSVVPLDEIFPK
;
A
#
# COMPACT_ATOMS: atom_id res chain seq x y z
N MET A 1 10.80 -4.38 5.61
CA MET A 1 9.99 -3.20 6.05
C MET A 1 9.63 -3.38 7.53
N HIS A 2 9.36 -2.31 8.30
CA HIS A 2 8.90 -2.45 9.69
C HIS A 2 7.46 -2.98 9.73
N PRO A 3 7.06 -3.76 10.76
CA PRO A 3 5.70 -4.25 10.92
C PRO A 3 4.62 -3.16 10.81
N PHE A 4 3.41 -3.58 10.46
CA PHE A 4 2.25 -2.70 10.42
C PHE A 4 0.95 -3.48 10.53
N THR A 5 -0.10 -2.76 10.91
CA THR A 5 -1.46 -3.28 11.03
C THR A 5 -2.38 -2.43 10.18
N VAL A 6 -3.29 -3.10 9.49
CA VAL A 6 -4.42 -2.54 8.76
C VAL A 6 -5.68 -2.89 9.57
N GLN A 7 -6.52 -1.89 9.79
CA GLN A 7 -7.83 -2.06 10.42
C GLN A 7 -8.89 -1.54 9.48
N THR A 8 -9.96 -2.30 9.33
CA THR A 8 -11.16 -1.91 8.57
C THR A 8 -12.37 -2.06 9.48
N ASP A 9 -13.31 -1.12 9.40
CA ASP A 9 -14.56 -1.16 10.16
C ASP A 9 -15.70 -0.71 9.24
N SER A 10 -16.31 -1.68 8.57
CA SER A 10 -17.48 -1.53 7.71
C SER A 10 -18.50 -2.64 8.01
N SER A 11 -19.75 -2.48 7.56
CA SER A 11 -20.81 -3.48 7.79
C SER A 11 -20.53 -4.86 7.17
N GLN A 12 -19.65 -4.91 6.16
CA GLN A 12 -19.25 -6.16 5.49
C GLN A 12 -17.84 -6.63 5.85
N VAL A 13 -17.00 -5.75 6.40
CA VAL A 13 -15.61 -6.06 6.74
C VAL A 13 -15.20 -5.42 8.06
N ALA A 14 -14.99 -6.25 9.07
CA ALA A 14 -14.42 -5.86 10.35
C ALA A 14 -13.16 -6.70 10.58
N LEU A 15 -12.00 -6.19 10.15
CA LEU A 15 -10.75 -6.94 10.14
C LEU A 15 -9.63 -6.19 10.85
N ARG A 16 -8.85 -6.94 11.62
CA ARG A 16 -7.50 -6.59 12.01
C ARG A 16 -6.53 -7.48 11.23
N LEU A 17 -5.75 -6.89 10.34
CA LEU A 17 -4.73 -7.58 9.56
C LEU A 17 -3.35 -7.01 9.89
N SER A 18 -2.45 -7.84 10.43
CA SER A 18 -1.10 -7.45 10.82
C SER A 18 -0.07 -8.18 9.97
N PHE A 19 0.95 -7.45 9.51
CA PHE A 19 2.09 -8.01 8.79
C PHE A 19 3.36 -7.91 9.64
N LYS A 20 4.01 -9.05 9.86
CA LYS A 20 5.28 -9.21 10.56
C LYS A 20 6.38 -9.52 9.53
N LYS A 21 7.49 -8.80 9.64
CA LYS A 21 8.63 -8.84 8.69
C LYS A 21 8.20 -8.75 7.20
N PRO A 22 7.32 -7.81 6.81
CA PRO A 22 6.88 -7.73 5.43
C PRO A 22 8.02 -7.35 4.48
N PHE A 23 8.03 -7.99 3.32
CA PHE A 23 8.76 -7.61 2.13
C PHE A 23 7.76 -7.22 1.05
N ILE A 24 7.95 -6.04 0.46
CA ILE A 24 7.16 -5.57 -0.67
C ILE A 24 8.11 -5.47 -1.86
N GLY A 25 7.83 -6.24 -2.90
CA GLY A 25 8.62 -6.32 -4.12
C GLY A 25 7.82 -5.81 -5.34
N GLY A 26 8.54 -5.40 -6.39
CA GLY A 26 7.95 -5.01 -7.68
C GLY A 26 7.91 -3.51 -7.96
N MET A 27 8.01 -2.65 -6.93
CA MET A 27 7.96 -1.17 -7.09
C MET A 27 9.06 -0.60 -8.00
N SER A 28 10.20 -1.28 -8.15
CA SER A 28 11.27 -0.84 -9.05
C SER A 28 10.91 -0.98 -10.53
N ASN A 29 9.90 -1.78 -10.85
CA ASN A 29 9.46 -2.04 -12.21
C ASN A 29 8.28 -1.13 -12.59
N SER A 30 7.95 -0.16 -11.75
CA SER A 30 6.88 0.79 -11.98
C SER A 30 7.26 1.83 -13.03
N THR A 31 6.30 2.16 -13.88
CA THR A 31 6.42 3.21 -14.91
C THR A 31 5.56 4.39 -14.50
N ILE A 32 6.17 5.58 -14.40
CA ILE A 32 5.42 6.83 -14.22
C ILE A 32 4.84 7.22 -15.59
N THR A 33 3.52 7.29 -15.70
CA THR A 33 2.81 7.62 -16.93
C THR A 33 2.40 9.08 -17.00
N HIS A 34 2.24 9.74 -15.85
CA HIS A 34 1.92 11.15 -15.76
C HIS A 34 2.61 11.80 -14.57
N VAL A 35 3.03 13.04 -14.75
CA VAL A 35 3.61 13.89 -13.71
C VAL A 35 3.03 15.29 -13.82
N GLU A 36 2.45 15.77 -12.73
CA GLU A 36 2.08 17.17 -12.54
C GLU A 36 2.79 17.65 -11.27
N LEU A 37 3.60 18.70 -11.38
CA LEU A 37 4.47 19.15 -10.30
C LEU A 37 4.50 20.68 -10.23
N ASP A 38 4.14 21.24 -9.08
CA ASP A 38 4.47 22.60 -8.69
C ASP A 38 5.21 22.54 -7.35
N VAL A 39 6.46 23.00 -7.31
CA VAL A 39 7.23 23.10 -6.07
C VAL A 39 7.34 24.53 -5.56
N ASP A 40 6.80 25.51 -6.28
CA ASP A 40 6.88 26.95 -6.03
C ASP A 40 5.67 27.49 -5.29
N LYS A 41 4.51 27.59 -5.95
CA LYS A 41 3.35 28.34 -5.44
C LYS A 41 2.51 27.46 -4.52
N ASP A 42 1.91 26.42 -5.09
CA ASP A 42 0.94 25.59 -4.40
C ASP A 42 1.59 24.35 -3.76
N CYS A 43 2.85 24.07 -4.11
CA CYS A 43 3.66 22.97 -3.61
C CYS A 43 2.86 21.64 -3.63
N TYR A 44 2.53 21.16 -4.83
CA TYR A 44 1.75 19.95 -5.03
C TYR A 44 2.33 19.05 -6.12
N TRP A 45 2.14 17.75 -5.95
CA TRP A 45 2.63 16.72 -6.85
C TRP A 45 1.45 15.79 -7.15
N LYS A 46 1.26 15.46 -8.43
CA LYS A 46 0.41 14.34 -8.85
C LYS A 46 1.21 13.41 -9.73
N LEU A 47 1.15 12.12 -9.43
CA LEU A 47 1.83 11.09 -10.21
C LEU A 47 0.81 10.00 -10.55
N ASP A 48 0.74 9.65 -11.82
CA ASP A 48 0.11 8.40 -12.25
C ASP A 48 1.21 7.39 -12.52
N VAL A 49 1.05 6.20 -11.95
CA VAL A 49 2.08 5.16 -11.98
C VAL A 49 1.42 3.83 -12.30
N ILE A 50 2.03 3.04 -13.19
CA ILE A 50 1.63 1.66 -13.45
C ILE A 50 2.70 0.73 -12.90
N THR A 51 2.31 -0.23 -12.07
CA THR A 51 3.18 -1.28 -11.54
C THR A 51 2.74 -2.64 -12.11
N PRO A 52 3.53 -3.26 -13.00
CA PRO A 52 3.12 -4.51 -13.67
C PRO A 52 2.84 -5.66 -12.70
N ALA A 53 3.64 -5.78 -11.65
CA ALA A 53 3.41 -6.74 -10.58
C ALA A 53 3.92 -6.17 -9.26
N LEU A 54 3.08 -6.22 -8.22
CA LEU A 54 3.46 -5.84 -6.86
C LEU A 54 3.13 -7.00 -5.93
N SER A 55 4.08 -7.42 -5.11
CA SER A 55 3.88 -8.56 -4.22
C SER A 55 4.25 -8.20 -2.78
N VAL A 56 3.42 -8.66 -1.84
CA VAL A 56 3.65 -8.58 -0.40
C VAL A 56 3.88 -9.98 0.12
N PHE A 57 5.05 -10.22 0.71
CA PHE A 57 5.42 -11.47 1.35
C PHE A 57 5.74 -11.23 2.81
N GLY A 58 5.45 -12.19 3.67
CA GLY A 58 5.84 -12.11 5.07
C GLY A 58 5.03 -13.03 5.96
N GLU A 59 5.15 -12.81 7.26
CA GLU A 59 4.27 -13.40 8.25
C GLU A 59 3.04 -12.49 8.40
N TYR A 60 1.85 -13.08 8.52
CA TYR A 60 0.60 -12.35 8.70
C TYR A 60 -0.19 -12.90 9.89
N GLU A 61 -1.09 -12.07 10.41
CA GLU A 61 -2.10 -12.42 11.39
C GLU A 61 -3.39 -11.67 11.02
N ILE A 62 -4.49 -12.39 10.86
CA ILE A 62 -5.80 -11.84 10.53
C ILE A 62 -6.81 -12.26 11.59
N ASP A 63 -7.65 -11.32 12.02
CA ASP A 63 -8.68 -11.54 13.02
C ASP A 63 -9.92 -10.72 12.65
N GLY A 64 -11.08 -11.38 12.61
CA GLY A 64 -12.37 -10.75 12.33
C GLY A 64 -13.04 -11.31 11.08
N LYS A 65 -13.92 -10.51 10.48
CA LYS A 65 -14.83 -10.94 9.42
C LYS A 65 -14.48 -10.33 8.07
N LEU A 66 -14.34 -11.18 7.05
CA LEU A 66 -14.21 -10.79 5.64
C LEU A 66 -15.31 -11.47 4.82
N MET A 67 -16.16 -10.66 4.19
CA MET A 67 -17.35 -11.17 3.49
C MET A 67 -18.23 -11.99 4.44
N MET A 68 -18.45 -13.28 4.15
CA MET A 68 -19.21 -14.22 4.98
C MET A 68 -18.33 -15.05 5.94
N PHE A 69 -17.01 -14.88 5.91
CA PHE A 69 -16.07 -15.73 6.66
C PHE A 69 -15.58 -15.05 7.93
N GLU A 70 -15.64 -15.78 9.03
CA GLU A 70 -14.95 -15.46 10.29
C GLU A 70 -13.53 -16.03 10.23
N LEU A 71 -12.52 -15.17 10.36
CA LEU A 71 -11.12 -15.48 10.17
C LEU A 71 -10.33 -15.21 11.44
N ASN A 72 -9.42 -16.13 11.78
CA ASN A 72 -8.47 -16.01 12.90
C ASN A 72 -7.09 -16.58 12.51
N GLY A 73 -6.74 -16.39 11.24
CA GLY A 73 -5.59 -17.02 10.60
C GLY A 73 -4.26 -16.37 10.93
N HIS A 74 -3.20 -17.17 10.88
CA HIS A 74 -1.84 -16.69 11.04
C HIS A 74 -0.85 -17.64 10.37
N GLY A 75 0.13 -17.11 9.67
CA GLY A 75 1.07 -17.92 8.90
C GLY A 75 1.90 -17.07 7.96
N ARG A 76 2.42 -17.67 6.89
CA ARG A 76 3.03 -16.91 5.79
C ARG A 76 1.95 -16.46 4.80
N CYS A 77 2.18 -15.30 4.21
CA CYS A 77 1.36 -14.78 3.13
C CYS A 77 2.20 -14.48 1.89
N ASN A 78 1.57 -14.61 0.73
CA ASN A 78 1.98 -14.03 -0.53
C ASN A 78 0.74 -13.42 -1.19
N ILE A 79 0.69 -12.10 -1.26
CA ILE A 79 -0.37 -11.36 -1.94
C ILE A 79 0.27 -10.68 -3.14
N THR A 80 -0.18 -11.02 -4.34
CA THR A 80 0.37 -10.46 -5.58
C THR A 80 -0.72 -9.76 -6.37
N THR A 81 -0.48 -8.52 -6.76
CA THR A 81 -1.33 -7.78 -7.69
C THR A 81 -0.66 -7.70 -9.06
N SER A 82 -1.47 -7.56 -10.11
CA SER A 82 -1.00 -7.34 -11.49
C SER A 82 -1.63 -6.09 -12.09
N ASP A 83 -0.84 -5.41 -12.92
CA ASP A 83 -1.22 -4.19 -13.65
C ASP A 83 -1.88 -3.16 -12.74
N MET A 84 -1.18 -2.83 -11.65
CA MET A 84 -1.68 -1.92 -10.62
C MET A 84 -1.51 -0.47 -11.08
N VAL A 85 -2.63 0.23 -11.20
CA VAL A 85 -2.65 1.67 -11.49
C VAL A 85 -2.68 2.42 -10.17
N HIS A 86 -1.76 3.35 -9.99
CA HIS A 86 -1.68 4.21 -8.82
C HIS A 86 -1.94 5.66 -9.22
N HIS A 87 -2.77 6.35 -8.42
CA HIS A 87 -2.93 7.79 -8.46
C HIS A 87 -2.41 8.35 -7.14
N GLN A 88 -1.36 9.15 -7.23
CA GLN A 88 -0.61 9.64 -6.08
C GLN A 88 -0.74 11.15 -6.01
N THR A 89 -1.10 11.69 -4.85
CA THR A 89 -1.15 13.14 -4.63
C THR A 89 -0.40 13.54 -3.38
N MET A 90 0.40 14.61 -3.48
CA MET A 90 1.18 15.13 -2.37
C MET A 90 0.99 16.63 -2.23
N LYS A 91 0.99 17.11 -0.99
CA LYS A 91 1.16 18.53 -0.67
C LYS A 91 2.45 18.72 0.09
N CYS A 92 3.15 19.80 -0.19
CA CYS A 92 4.42 20.13 0.44
C CYS A 92 4.46 21.57 0.94
N ARG A 93 5.56 21.92 1.61
CA ARG A 93 5.97 23.29 1.83
C ARG A 93 7.48 23.41 1.76
N ARG A 94 7.94 24.60 1.42
CA ARG A 94 9.35 24.99 1.55
C ARG A 94 9.67 25.34 3.00
N TYR A 95 10.89 25.06 3.44
CA TYR A 95 11.44 25.58 4.69
C TYR A 95 12.93 25.82 4.57
N LYS A 96 13.48 26.71 5.42
CA LYS A 96 14.91 26.97 5.48
C LYS A 96 15.57 26.10 6.52
N LYS A 97 16.72 25.52 6.17
CA LYS A 97 17.61 24.76 7.06
C LYS A 97 19.04 25.05 6.63
N ASN A 98 19.87 25.55 7.56
CA ASN A 98 21.27 25.90 7.30
C ASN A 98 21.46 26.81 6.06
N GLY A 99 20.61 27.83 5.91
CA GLY A 99 20.64 28.76 4.77
C GLY A 99 20.05 28.22 3.46
N LYS A 100 19.96 26.90 3.30
CA LYS A 100 19.40 26.23 2.11
C LYS A 100 17.89 26.04 2.21
N THR A 101 17.21 26.01 1.07
CA THR A 101 15.77 25.72 0.97
C THR A 101 15.57 24.22 0.83
N HIS A 102 14.67 23.64 1.62
CA HIS A 102 14.30 22.22 1.58
C HIS A 102 12.78 22.06 1.40
N LEU A 103 12.36 20.87 0.99
CA LEU A 103 10.95 20.49 0.93
C LEU A 103 10.54 19.66 2.15
N LYS A 104 9.32 19.89 2.62
CA LYS A 104 8.65 19.05 3.61
C LYS A 104 7.29 18.62 3.06
N ILE A 105 7.07 17.32 2.95
CA ILE A 105 5.78 16.74 2.58
C ILE A 105 4.84 16.82 3.77
N LEU A 106 3.71 17.48 3.57
CA LEU A 106 2.65 17.70 4.56
C LEU A 106 1.63 16.56 4.53
N SER A 107 1.19 16.17 3.33
CA SER A 107 0.27 15.06 3.09
C SER A 107 0.73 14.27 1.87
N TYR A 108 0.48 12.97 1.92
CA TYR A 108 0.65 12.06 0.80
C TYR A 108 -0.53 11.11 0.80
N HIS A 109 -1.17 10.95 -0.35
CA HIS A 109 -2.29 10.06 -0.56
C HIS A 109 -2.01 9.19 -1.77
N ILE A 110 -2.31 7.91 -1.65
CA ILE A 110 -2.15 6.90 -2.69
C ILE A 110 -3.49 6.22 -2.87
N GLU A 111 -4.03 6.29 -4.07
CA GLU A 111 -5.08 5.41 -4.54
C GLU A 111 -4.44 4.39 -5.45
N ALA A 112 -4.84 3.13 -5.34
CA ALA A 112 -4.26 2.09 -6.15
C ALA A 112 -5.31 1.04 -6.49
N THR A 113 -5.39 0.68 -7.76
CA THR A 113 -6.39 -0.23 -8.30
C THR A 113 -5.68 -1.28 -9.14
N PRO A 114 -5.68 -2.56 -8.73
CA PRO A 114 -5.12 -3.65 -9.51
C PRO A 114 -6.10 -4.16 -10.55
N ALA A 115 -5.60 -4.67 -11.68
CA ALA A 115 -6.42 -5.41 -12.62
C ALA A 115 -6.70 -6.84 -12.11
N LYS A 116 -5.76 -7.43 -11.38
CA LYS A 116 -5.88 -8.76 -10.77
C LYS A 116 -5.20 -8.80 -9.42
N VAL A 117 -5.71 -9.64 -8.52
CA VAL A 117 -5.09 -9.95 -7.24
C VAL A 117 -5.11 -11.46 -7.01
N HIS A 118 -4.03 -11.98 -6.46
CA HIS A 118 -3.92 -13.35 -6.00
C HIS A 118 -3.53 -13.35 -4.53
N TYR A 119 -4.24 -14.16 -3.75
CA TYR A 119 -4.06 -14.33 -2.32
C TYR A 119 -3.60 -15.76 -2.02
N ASP A 120 -2.44 -15.89 -1.40
CA ASP A 120 -1.96 -17.13 -0.81
C ASP A 120 -1.68 -16.87 0.67
N LEU A 121 -2.45 -17.54 1.54
CA LEU A 121 -2.49 -17.30 2.98
C LEU A 121 -2.48 -18.63 3.72
N GLU A 122 -1.39 -18.94 4.41
CA GLU A 122 -1.28 -20.17 5.19
C GLU A 122 -2.14 -20.11 6.45
N LYS A 123 -2.82 -21.22 6.76
CA LYS A 123 -3.57 -21.41 8.02
C LYS A 123 -4.58 -20.28 8.27
N LEU A 124 -5.32 -19.90 7.24
CA LEU A 124 -6.38 -18.91 7.31
C LEU A 124 -7.48 -19.33 8.32
N VAL A 125 -7.76 -20.63 8.38
CA VAL A 125 -8.47 -21.28 9.48
C VAL A 125 -7.51 -22.29 10.12
N PRO A 126 -6.89 -21.98 11.28
CA PRO A 126 -5.79 -22.80 11.82
C PRO A 126 -6.13 -24.27 12.08
N GLN A 127 -7.41 -24.58 12.32
CA GLN A 127 -7.88 -25.94 12.64
C GLN A 127 -8.32 -26.74 11.41
N SER A 128 -8.33 -26.15 10.22
CA SER A 128 -8.80 -26.83 9.00
C SER A 128 -8.08 -26.32 7.75
N GLU A 129 -7.21 -27.18 7.20
CA GLU A 129 -6.56 -26.96 5.91
C GLU A 129 -7.57 -27.02 4.76
N GLU A 130 -8.57 -27.90 4.85
CA GLU A 130 -9.65 -28.00 3.86
C GLU A 130 -10.45 -26.70 3.78
N LEU A 131 -10.84 -26.13 4.92
CA LEU A 131 -11.57 -24.86 4.94
C LEU A 131 -10.68 -23.71 4.48
N THR A 132 -9.40 -23.71 4.85
CA THR A 132 -8.43 -22.73 4.33
C THR A 132 -8.37 -22.78 2.81
N ALA A 133 -8.26 -23.97 2.22
CA ALA A 133 -8.22 -24.16 0.77
C ALA A 133 -9.52 -23.70 0.09
N ALA A 134 -10.69 -24.05 0.65
CA ALA A 134 -11.98 -23.63 0.12
C ALA A 134 -12.15 -22.10 0.15
N ILE A 135 -11.77 -21.45 1.25
CA ILE A 135 -11.82 -19.99 1.37
C ILE A 135 -10.86 -19.33 0.37
N LEU A 136 -9.64 -19.84 0.22
CA LEU A 136 -8.68 -19.32 -0.76
C LEU A 136 -9.16 -19.50 -2.20
N GLN A 137 -9.89 -20.58 -2.50
CA GLN A 137 -10.53 -20.76 -3.80
C GLN A 137 -11.57 -19.66 -4.05
N THR A 138 -12.39 -19.32 -3.05
CA THR A 138 -13.32 -18.18 -3.13
C THR A 138 -12.57 -16.85 -3.26
N PHE A 139 -11.52 -16.60 -2.46
CA PHE A 139 -10.77 -15.33 -2.49
C PHE A 139 -10.09 -15.08 -3.82
N ASN A 140 -9.66 -16.14 -4.50
CA ASN A 140 -9.05 -16.08 -5.81
C ASN A 140 -10.05 -16.23 -6.97
N GLY A 141 -11.35 -16.11 -6.68
CA GLY A 141 -12.39 -16.01 -7.69
C GLY A 141 -12.24 -14.76 -8.56
N PRO A 142 -12.82 -14.77 -9.78
CA PRO A 142 -12.63 -13.71 -10.77
C PRO A 142 -13.17 -12.35 -10.30
N GLU A 143 -14.22 -12.33 -9.49
CA GLU A 143 -14.82 -11.10 -8.97
C GLU A 143 -14.42 -10.83 -7.52
N GLU A 144 -14.43 -11.89 -6.71
CA GLU A 144 -14.16 -11.87 -5.28
C GLU A 144 -12.77 -11.31 -4.97
N SER A 145 -11.77 -11.65 -5.79
CA SER A 145 -10.40 -11.17 -5.58
C SER A 145 -10.29 -9.65 -5.61
N LEU A 146 -11.01 -9.00 -6.52
CA LEU A 146 -11.09 -7.55 -6.63
C LEU A 146 -12.05 -6.94 -5.60
N MET A 147 -13.12 -7.63 -5.21
CA MET A 147 -14.01 -7.19 -4.14
C MET A 147 -13.26 -7.12 -2.80
N ILE A 148 -12.50 -8.16 -2.45
CA ILE A 148 -11.67 -8.18 -1.24
C ILE A 148 -10.67 -7.03 -1.26
N TYR A 149 -10.04 -6.79 -2.42
CA TYR A 149 -9.11 -5.66 -2.55
C TYR A 149 -9.82 -4.32 -2.33
N LYS A 150 -11.04 -4.12 -2.86
CA LYS A 150 -11.79 -2.87 -2.66
C LYS A 150 -12.10 -2.59 -1.19
N GLU A 151 -12.32 -3.62 -0.40
CA GLU A 151 -12.59 -3.48 1.04
C GLU A 151 -11.33 -3.23 1.88
N VAL A 152 -10.23 -3.94 1.59
CA VAL A 152 -9.02 -3.93 2.45
C VAL A 152 -7.92 -3.01 1.90
N GLY A 153 -7.81 -2.93 0.57
CA GLY A 153 -6.78 -2.19 -0.17
C GLY A 153 -6.68 -0.71 0.20
N PRO A 154 -7.79 0.06 0.31
CA PRO A 154 -7.72 1.47 0.70
C PRO A 154 -7.08 1.70 2.07
N ALA A 155 -7.42 0.87 3.07
CA ALA A 155 -6.83 0.96 4.40
C ALA A 155 -5.32 0.60 4.38
N MET A 156 -4.93 -0.39 3.57
CA MET A 156 -3.54 -0.70 3.31
C MET A 156 -2.80 0.49 2.66
N MET A 157 -3.39 1.13 1.63
CA MET A 157 -2.80 2.28 0.95
C MET A 157 -2.66 3.49 1.85
N HIS A 158 -3.58 3.70 2.81
CA HIS A 158 -3.43 4.73 3.83
C HIS A 158 -2.18 4.51 4.70
N VAL A 159 -1.98 3.28 5.20
CA VAL A 159 -0.78 2.92 5.97
C VAL A 159 0.50 3.10 5.14
N MET A 160 0.47 2.73 3.85
CA MET A 160 1.60 2.89 2.94
C MET A 160 1.89 4.37 2.65
N SER A 161 0.86 5.19 2.48
CA SER A 161 0.99 6.64 2.27
C SER A 161 1.77 7.29 3.42
N GLU A 162 1.44 6.96 4.67
CA GLU A 162 2.14 7.51 5.84
C GLU A 162 3.58 6.97 5.98
N LYS A 163 3.82 5.70 5.66
CA LYS A 163 5.19 5.14 5.64
C LYS A 163 6.05 5.79 4.57
N GLN A 164 5.56 5.90 3.34
CA GLN A 164 6.31 6.49 2.24
C GLN A 164 6.54 7.99 2.45
N LYS A 165 5.56 8.73 2.98
CA LYS A 165 5.73 10.14 3.38
C LYS A 165 6.90 10.34 4.34
N LYS A 166 7.09 9.44 5.31
CA LYS A 166 8.24 9.49 6.24
C LYS A 166 9.56 9.25 5.52
N ILE A 167 9.60 8.30 4.58
CA ILE A 167 10.79 8.00 3.77
C ILE A 167 11.15 9.20 2.89
N ILE A 168 10.18 9.75 2.15
CA ILE A 168 10.37 10.91 1.27
C ILE A 168 10.86 12.13 2.08
N ASN A 169 10.24 12.41 3.22
CA ASN A 169 10.68 13.49 4.10
C ASN A 169 12.10 13.30 4.63
N ARG A 170 12.55 12.06 4.88
CA ARG A 170 13.94 11.81 5.27
C ARG A 170 14.91 12.24 4.18
N VAL A 171 14.61 11.93 2.91
CA VAL A 171 15.41 12.34 1.75
C VAL A 171 15.41 13.87 1.61
N PHE A 172 14.23 14.50 1.55
CA PHE A 172 14.13 15.96 1.36
C PHE A 172 14.62 16.78 2.56
N SER A 173 14.80 16.16 3.74
CA SER A 173 15.44 16.82 4.87
C SER A 173 16.96 16.94 4.75
N VAL A 174 17.58 16.16 3.87
CA VAL A 174 19.03 16.14 3.64
C VAL A 174 19.38 16.85 2.34
N VAL A 175 18.61 16.63 1.28
CA VAL A 175 18.87 17.20 -0.05
C VAL A 175 18.14 18.55 -0.20
N PRO A 176 18.86 19.65 -0.48
CA PRO A 176 18.29 20.95 -0.81
C PRO A 176 17.45 20.93 -2.10
N LEU A 177 16.48 21.84 -2.19
CA LEU A 177 15.54 21.92 -3.30
C LEU A 177 16.25 22.18 -4.65
N ASP A 178 17.28 23.02 -4.67
CA ASP A 178 18.08 23.37 -5.85
C ASP A 178 18.97 22.23 -6.35
N GLU A 179 19.29 21.27 -5.48
CA GLU A 179 19.99 20.03 -5.87
C GLU A 179 19.03 18.97 -6.44
N ILE A 180 17.75 18.99 -6.04
CA ILE A 180 16.71 18.07 -6.56
C ILE A 180 16.15 18.59 -7.89
N PHE A 181 15.92 19.90 -7.98
CA PHE A 181 15.39 20.58 -9.17
C PHE A 181 16.40 21.63 -9.65
N PRO A 182 17.52 21.18 -10.25
CA PRO A 182 18.50 22.09 -10.83
C PRO A 182 17.85 22.87 -12.00
N LYS A 183 18.31 24.10 -12.19
CA LYS A 183 17.92 24.95 -13.32
C LYS A 183 18.68 24.60 -14.58
#